data_AF-A0A349B527-F1
#
_entry.id   AF-A0A349B527-F1
#
_cell.length_a   1.000
_cell.length_b   1.000
_cell.length_c   1.000
_cell.angle_alpha   90.00
_cell.angle_beta   90.00
_cell.angle_gamma   90.00
#
_symmetry.space_group_name_H-M   'P 1'
#
loop_
_entity.id
_entity.type
_entity.pdbx_description
1 polymer ?
#
loop_
_entity_poly.entity_id
_entity_poly.type
_entity_poly.pdbx_seq_one_letter_code
_entity_poly.pdbx_strand_id
1 'polypeptide(L)'
;VAFSHGFHGMTLGALALTANDFFRQAGGVPLEHVVRLPFETAAGGGLKGLEAYRAALEDASSGQTPPAAFMVEVIQAEGGVNVASPEWLHAVQELARDVGALFI
;
A
#
# COMPACT_ATOMS: atom_id res chain seq x y z
N VAL A 1 1.85 2.48 -4.49
CA VAL A 1 1.85 1.58 -3.30
C VAL A 1 0.41 1.30 -2.92
N ALA A 2 0.09 0.05 -2.60
CA ALA A 2 -1.17 -0.36 -1.97
C ALA A 2 -0.86 -1.31 -0.80
N PHE A 3 -1.81 -1.50 0.11
CA PHE A 3 -1.57 -2.22 1.36
C PHE A 3 -2.24 -3.61 1.37
N SER A 4 -1.66 -4.55 2.13
CA SER A 4 -2.23 -5.88 2.35
C SER A 4 -3.67 -5.78 2.86
N HIS A 5 -4.51 -6.78 2.55
CA HIS A 5 -5.94 -6.81 2.87
C HIS A 5 -6.80 -5.71 2.23
N GLY A 6 -6.22 -4.79 1.44
CA GLY A 6 -6.99 -3.74 0.78
C GLY A 6 -7.88 -4.25 -0.35
N PHE A 7 -9.00 -3.57 -0.56
CA PHE A 7 -9.93 -3.79 -1.66
C PHE A 7 -10.24 -2.45 -2.35
N HIS A 8 -9.85 -2.33 -3.62
CA HIS A 8 -10.03 -1.08 -4.37
C HIS A 8 -10.97 -1.24 -5.57
N GLY A 9 -11.51 -2.44 -5.80
CA GLY A 9 -12.48 -2.74 -6.84
C GLY A 9 -12.03 -3.83 -7.82
N MET A 10 -12.84 -4.01 -8.87
CA MET A 10 -12.75 -5.14 -9.81
C MET A 10 -12.49 -4.73 -11.27
N THR A 11 -12.33 -3.43 -11.56
CA THR A 11 -11.76 -3.00 -12.86
C THR A 11 -10.27 -3.32 -12.88
N LEU A 12 -9.66 -3.62 -14.04
CA LEU A 12 -8.27 -4.15 -14.07
C LEU A 12 -7.25 -3.29 -13.30
N GLY A 13 -7.32 -1.97 -13.40
CA GLY A 13 -6.44 -1.07 -12.64
C GLY A 13 -6.70 -1.09 -11.14
N ALA A 14 -7.97 -1.10 -10.73
CA ALA A 14 -8.34 -1.16 -9.32
C ALA A 14 -8.06 -2.55 -8.72
N LEU A 15 -8.25 -3.61 -9.51
CA LEU A 15 -7.94 -4.98 -9.16
C LEU A 15 -6.43 -5.19 -8.94
N ALA A 16 -5.59 -4.45 -9.68
CA ALA A 16 -4.16 -4.44 -9.44
C ALA A 16 -3.82 -3.94 -8.04
N LEU A 17 -4.60 -2.99 -7.49
CA LEU A 17 -4.45 -2.48 -6.11
C LEU A 17 -5.10 -3.41 -5.08
N THR A 18 -6.19 -4.11 -5.41
CA THR A 18 -6.83 -5.11 -4.54
C THR A 18 -5.84 -6.23 -4.14
N ALA A 19 -5.86 -6.57 -2.84
CA ALA A 19 -4.89 -7.48 -2.21
C ALA A 19 -5.26 -8.96 -2.30
N ASN A 20 -6.53 -9.28 -2.14
CA ASN A 20 -7.01 -10.65 -2.03
C ASN A 20 -6.76 -11.45 -3.32
N ASP A 21 -6.13 -12.62 -3.18
CA ASP A 21 -5.72 -13.45 -4.32
C ASP A 21 -6.92 -13.96 -5.14
N PHE A 22 -8.01 -14.38 -4.48
CA PHE A 22 -9.21 -14.87 -5.17
C PHE A 22 -9.75 -13.85 -6.18
N PHE A 23 -9.84 -12.57 -5.80
CA PHE A 23 -10.26 -11.53 -6.74
C PHE A 23 -9.22 -11.30 -7.84
N ARG A 24 -7.92 -11.27 -7.49
CA ARG A 24 -6.83 -11.00 -8.44
C ARG A 24 -6.77 -12.06 -9.55
N GLN A 25 -7.01 -13.33 -9.23
CA GLN A 25 -7.03 -14.42 -10.22
C GLN A 25 -8.13 -14.25 -11.27
N ALA A 26 -9.19 -13.50 -10.97
CA ALA A 26 -10.26 -13.21 -11.93
C ALA A 26 -9.84 -12.23 -13.05
N GLY A 27 -8.69 -11.55 -12.92
CA GLY A 27 -8.22 -10.57 -13.89
C GLY A 27 -7.77 -11.17 -15.23
N GLY A 28 -7.32 -12.43 -15.24
CA GLY A 28 -6.89 -13.13 -16.46
C GLY A 28 -5.64 -12.54 -17.16
N VAL A 29 -5.01 -11.52 -16.57
CA VAL A 29 -3.83 -10.82 -17.06
C VAL A 29 -2.89 -10.45 -15.90
N PRO A 30 -1.60 -10.20 -16.15
CA PRO A 30 -0.70 -9.67 -15.13
C PRO A 30 -1.21 -8.36 -14.52
N LEU A 31 -1.12 -8.26 -13.20
CA LEU A 31 -1.52 -7.09 -12.41
C LEU A 31 -0.26 -6.41 -11.86
N GLU A 32 0.32 -5.52 -12.66
CA GLU A 32 1.65 -4.92 -12.45
C GLU A 32 1.58 -3.51 -11.84
N HIS A 33 2.76 -2.88 -11.67
CA HIS A 33 2.94 -1.49 -11.23
C HIS A 33 2.43 -1.16 -9.81
N VAL A 34 2.26 -2.16 -8.94
CA VAL A 34 1.86 -1.97 -7.55
C VAL A 34 2.88 -2.59 -6.61
N VAL A 35 3.64 -1.73 -5.91
CA VAL A 35 4.37 -2.13 -4.70
C VAL A 35 3.37 -2.39 -3.58
N ARG A 36 3.48 -3.55 -2.93
CA ARG A 36 2.59 -3.98 -1.84
C ARG A 36 3.31 -3.92 -0.50
N LEU A 37 2.77 -3.14 0.43
CA LEU A 37 3.25 -3.08 1.81
C LEU A 37 2.24 -3.73 2.77
N PRO A 38 2.66 -4.26 3.92
CA PRO A 38 1.72 -4.68 4.95
C PRO A 38 0.95 -3.47 5.49
N PHE A 39 -0.35 -3.61 5.68
CA PHE A 39 -1.19 -2.63 6.39
C PHE A 39 -0.77 -2.54 7.87
N GLU A 40 -1.18 -1.50 8.58
CA GLU A 40 -0.79 -1.26 9.98
C GLU A 40 -0.89 -2.50 10.87
N THR A 41 -2.05 -3.16 10.86
CA THR A 41 -2.36 -4.30 11.72
C THR A 41 -1.78 -5.63 11.23
N ALA A 42 -1.18 -5.66 10.03
CA ALA A 42 -0.61 -6.87 9.46
C ALA A 42 0.82 -7.12 9.97
N ALA A 43 1.26 -8.38 9.92
CA ALA A 43 2.62 -8.74 10.31
C ALA A 43 3.66 -7.99 9.43
N GLY A 44 4.61 -7.32 10.09
CA GLY A 44 5.61 -6.48 9.41
C GLY A 44 5.11 -5.09 8.99
N GLY A 45 3.87 -4.73 9.33
CA GLY A 45 3.29 -3.42 9.10
C GLY A 45 3.61 -2.39 10.17
N GLY A 46 2.68 -1.44 10.32
CA GLY A 46 2.79 -0.33 11.27
C GLY A 46 3.91 0.65 10.91
N LEU A 47 4.25 1.51 11.88
CA LEU A 47 5.27 2.54 11.69
C LEU A 47 6.64 1.95 11.33
N LYS A 48 7.01 0.82 11.96
CA LYS A 48 8.27 0.14 11.66
C LYS A 48 8.36 -0.32 10.20
N GLY A 49 7.25 -0.83 9.65
CA GLY A 49 7.19 -1.22 8.24
C GLY A 49 7.32 -0.03 7.30
N LEU A 50 6.69 1.10 7.63
CA LEU A 50 6.82 2.35 6.85
C LEU A 50 8.24 2.91 6.89
N GLU A 51 8.87 2.93 8.07
CA GLU A 51 10.25 3.41 8.22
C GLU A 51 11.26 2.53 7.47
N ALA A 52 11.04 1.21 7.42
CA ALA A 52 11.86 0.32 6.59
C ALA A 52 11.72 0.65 5.10
N TYR A 53 10.50 0.97 4.64
CA TYR A 53 10.27 1.37 3.25
C TYR A 53 10.86 2.75 2.93
N ARG A 54 10.76 3.71 3.86
CA ARG A 54 11.43 5.02 3.78
C ARG A 54 12.93 4.86 3.62
N ALA A 55 13.58 4.09 4.50
CA ALA A 55 15.02 3.84 4.43
C ALA A 55 15.43 3.19 3.09
N ALA A 56 14.60 2.29 2.55
CA ALA A 56 14.83 1.72 1.23
C ALA A 56 14.74 2.78 0.12
N LEU A 57 13.80 3.73 0.18
CA LEU A 57 13.69 4.81 -0.81
C LEU A 57 14.85 5.81 -0.74
N GLU A 58 15.47 5.97 0.43
CA GLU A 58 16.63 6.85 0.63
C GLU A 58 17.96 6.20 0.21
N ASP A 59 18.04 4.86 0.24
CA ASP A 59 19.21 4.12 -0.18
C ASP A 59 19.30 4.03 -1.72
N ALA A 60 20.29 4.71 -2.30
CA ALA A 60 20.57 4.70 -3.73
C ALA A 60 20.89 3.31 -4.31
N SER A 61 21.17 2.31 -3.47
CA SER A 61 21.45 0.93 -3.87
C SER A 61 20.31 -0.06 -3.58
N SER A 62 19.16 0.41 -3.11
CA SER A 62 18.02 -0.47 -2.76
C SER A 62 17.29 -1.03 -3.98
N GLY A 63 17.44 -0.38 -5.15
CA GLY A 63 16.65 -0.67 -6.35
C GLY A 63 15.19 -0.21 -6.28
N GLN A 64 14.79 0.48 -5.21
CA GLN A 64 13.45 1.05 -5.07
C GLN A 64 13.41 2.48 -5.62
N THR A 65 12.27 2.84 -6.19
CA THR A 65 12.02 4.20 -6.68
C THR A 65 10.77 4.77 -6.00
N PRO A 66 10.72 6.09 -5.76
CA PRO A 66 9.52 6.75 -5.26
C PRO A 66 8.26 6.34 -6.05
N PRO A 67 7.18 5.90 -5.38
CA PRO A 67 5.92 5.58 -6.06
C PRO A 67 5.19 6.86 -6.47
N ALA A 68 4.31 6.77 -7.47
CA ALA A 68 3.46 7.91 -7.84
C ALA A 68 2.38 8.23 -6.78
N ALA A 69 1.89 7.21 -6.06
CA ALA A 69 0.86 7.37 -5.04
C ALA A 69 0.87 6.25 -3.99
N PHE A 70 0.32 6.55 -2.82
CA PHE A 70 -0.06 5.61 -1.77
C PHE A 70 -1.59 5.56 -1.72
N MET A 71 -2.16 4.38 -1.95
CA MET A 71 -3.60 4.13 -1.93
C MET A 71 -3.97 3.44 -0.60
N VAL A 72 -4.83 4.06 0.21
CA VAL A 72 -5.18 3.61 1.56
C VAL A 72 -6.68 3.66 1.84
N GLU A 73 -7.22 2.56 2.35
CA GLU A 73 -8.49 2.58 3.07
C GLU A 73 -8.23 2.95 4.53
N VAL A 74 -8.89 4.00 5.04
CA VAL A 74 -8.81 4.40 6.46
C VAL A 74 -9.31 3.27 7.37
N ILE A 75 -10.36 2.58 6.92
CA ILE A 75 -10.87 1.34 7.52
C ILE A 75 -11.05 0.34 6.38
N GLN A 76 -10.33 -0.78 6.42
CA GLN A 76 -10.46 -1.84 5.43
C GLN A 76 -11.68 -2.69 5.76
N ALA A 77 -12.76 -2.59 4.97
CA ALA A 77 -13.98 -3.35 5.21
C ALA A 77 -13.81 -4.82 4.78
N GLU A 78 -13.67 -5.06 3.47
CA GLU A 78 -13.55 -6.40 2.86
C GLU A 78 -12.31 -7.17 3.34
N GLY A 79 -11.30 -6.46 3.82
CA GLY A 79 -10.04 -7.01 4.36
C GLY A 79 -10.11 -7.58 5.77
N GLY A 80 -11.27 -7.51 6.43
CA GLY A 80 -11.45 -8.01 7.81
C GLY A 80 -11.63 -6.94 8.88
N VAL A 81 -12.11 -5.74 8.52
CA VAL A 81 -12.39 -4.62 9.44
C VAL A 81 -11.13 -4.16 10.19
N ASN A 82 -10.06 -3.89 9.43
CA ASN A 82 -8.83 -3.32 9.98
C ASN A 82 -8.95 -1.79 10.06
N VAL A 83 -8.79 -1.23 11.26
CA VAL A 83 -8.87 0.22 11.51
C VAL A 83 -7.46 0.78 11.57
N ALA A 84 -7.13 1.71 10.67
CA ALA A 84 -5.87 2.45 10.78
C ALA A 84 -5.93 3.46 11.92
N SER A 85 -4.84 3.59 12.67
CA SER A 85 -4.63 4.65 13.63
C SER A 85 -4.36 5.99 12.92
N PRO A 86 -4.75 7.12 13.52
CA PRO A 86 -4.39 8.44 13.01
C PRO A 86 -2.87 8.61 12.87
N GLU A 87 -2.10 8.09 13.83
CA GLU A 87 -0.64 8.15 13.82
C GLU A 87 -0.05 7.49 12.57
N TRP A 88 -0.52 6.29 12.23
CA TRP A 88 -0.07 5.59 11.05
C TRP A 88 -0.51 6.28 9.75
N LEU A 89 -1.74 6.78 9.68
CA LEU A 89 -2.23 7.51 8.49
C LEU A 89 -1.43 8.79 8.24
N HIS A 90 -1.11 9.54 9.31
CA HIS A 90 -0.24 10.71 9.20
C HIS A 90 1.17 10.32 8.74
N ALA A 91 1.73 9.23 9.25
CA ALA A 91 3.03 8.74 8.81
C ALA A 91 3.04 8.33 7.31
N VAL A 92 1.98 7.69 6.80
CA VAL A 92 1.86 7.40 5.36
C VAL A 92 1.79 8.70 4.55
N GLN A 93 0.99 9.67 5.00
CA GLN A 93 0.84 10.96 4.33
C GLN A 93 2.16 11.75 4.30
N GLU A 94 2.91 11.74 5.40
CA GLU A 94 4.23 12.37 5.51
C GLU A 94 5.21 11.70 4.55
N LEU A 95 5.31 10.36 4.57
CA LEU A 95 6.16 9.63 3.62
C LEU A 95 5.80 9.94 2.17
N ALA A 96 4.51 9.98 1.84
CA ALA A 96 4.06 10.34 0.50
C ALA A 96 4.54 11.73 0.09
N ARG A 97 4.40 12.73 0.98
CA ARG A 97 4.88 14.10 0.75
C ARG A 97 6.38 14.14 0.54
N ASP A 98 7.15 13.45 1.37
CA ASP A 98 8.62 13.49 1.35
C ASP A 98 9.18 12.97 0.01
N VAL A 99 8.52 11.98 -0.58
CA VAL A 99 8.94 11.37 -1.85
C VAL A 99 8.19 11.92 -3.07
N GLY A 100 7.38 12.97 -2.90
CA GLY A 100 6.64 13.61 -3.99
C GLY A 100 5.48 12.79 -4.55
N ALA A 101 4.94 11.86 -3.77
CA ALA A 101 3.81 11.00 -4.12
C ALA A 101 2.47 11.57 -3.66
N LEU A 102 1.38 11.14 -4.31
CA LEU A 102 0.03 11.41 -3.84
C LEU A 102 -0.35 10.49 -2.67
N PHE A 103 -1.18 11.00 -1.75
CA PHE A 103 -1.88 10.20 -0.75
C PHE A 103 -3.36 10.14 -1.14
N ILE A 104 -3.85 8.93 -1.42
CA ILE A 104 -5.19 8.65 -1.96
C ILE A 104 -5.92 7.71 -1.01
#